data_AF-A0A4V1ZMT5-F1
#
_entry.id   AF-A0A4V1ZMT5-F1
#
_cell.length_a   1.000
_cell.length_b   1.000
_cell.length_c   1.000
_cell.angle_alpha   90.00
_cell.angle_beta   90.00
_cell.angle_gamma   90.00
#
_symmetry.space_group_name_H-M   'P 1'
#
loop_
_entity.id
_entity.type
_entity.pdbx_description
1 polymer ?
#
loop_
_entity_poly.entity_id
_entity_poly.type
_entity_poly.pdbx_seq_one_letter_code
_entity_poly.pdbx_strand_id
1 'polypeptide(L)'
;MLWDVNNFQRPGASSNVAVGREFEAAALLFFHSEGVMLAPNYSVPLGHRSFRKKRFDLGSASPRIIVECKSYTWTVSGNVPCAKIRGLNEAILHFSAAPRDYRKILFVLRHLHPRSRVSLISHYIKCHGHLVGPGVEIWEYDLPARQGTRVF
;
A
#
# COMPACT_ATOMS: atom_id res chain seq x y z
N MET A 1 -28.67 13.97 19.98
CA MET A 1 -27.23 13.64 20.03
C MET A 1 -26.97 12.65 18.90
N LEU A 2 -26.53 13.15 17.75
CA LEU A 2 -26.30 12.34 16.55
C LEU A 2 -25.00 11.55 16.76
N TRP A 3 -25.13 10.23 16.89
CA TRP A 3 -24.00 9.32 16.80
C TRP A 3 -23.55 9.32 15.35
N ASP A 4 -22.39 9.92 15.07
CA ASP A 4 -21.82 9.95 13.73
C ASP A 4 -21.41 8.53 13.34
N VAL A 5 -22.28 7.89 12.58
CA VAL A 5 -22.21 6.49 12.14
C VAL A 5 -21.23 6.35 10.97
N ASN A 6 -19.93 6.56 11.18
CA ASN A 6 -18.90 5.81 10.45
C ASN A 6 -17.47 5.93 11.03
N ASN A 7 -17.17 5.24 12.12
CA ASN A 7 -15.85 5.27 12.77
C ASN A 7 -14.71 4.63 11.92
N PHE A 8 -15.02 4.11 10.74
CA PHE A 8 -14.07 3.44 9.83
C PHE A 8 -13.78 4.24 8.55
N GLN A 9 -14.52 5.32 8.29
CA GLN A 9 -14.36 6.16 7.11
C GLN A 9 -13.45 7.34 7.44
N ARG A 10 -12.64 7.80 6.47
CA ARG A 10 -11.89 9.05 6.66
C ARG A 10 -12.88 10.22 6.79
N PRO A 11 -12.67 11.15 7.73
CA PRO A 11 -13.48 12.37 7.81
C PRO A 11 -13.48 13.10 6.46
N GLY A 12 -14.66 13.39 5.92
CA GLY A 12 -14.84 14.11 4.65
C GLY A 12 -14.74 13.27 3.37
N ALA A 13 -14.44 11.97 3.44
CA ALA A 13 -14.48 11.11 2.26
C ALA A 13 -15.91 10.69 1.91
N SER A 14 -16.19 10.43 0.62
CA SER A 14 -17.48 9.85 0.18
C SER A 14 -17.56 8.33 0.45
N SER A 15 -16.44 7.61 0.31
CA SER A 15 -16.28 6.20 0.73
C SER A 15 -14.80 5.81 0.86
N ASN A 16 -14.51 4.72 1.58
CA ASN A 16 -13.15 4.16 1.63
C ASN A 16 -12.65 3.66 0.26
N VAL A 17 -13.56 3.24 -0.62
CA VAL A 17 -13.23 2.83 -1.99
C VAL A 17 -12.78 4.02 -2.83
N ALA A 18 -13.47 5.16 -2.72
CA ALA A 18 -13.08 6.38 -3.41
C ALA A 18 -11.69 6.86 -2.98
N VAL A 19 -11.44 6.88 -1.67
CA VAL A 19 -10.11 7.22 -1.10
C VAL A 19 -9.00 6.28 -1.60
N GLY A 20 -9.30 4.99 -1.73
CA GLY A 20 -8.38 4.02 -2.32
C GLY A 20 -8.02 4.39 -3.76
N ARG A 21 -9.03 4.59 -4.60
CA ARG A 21 -8.85 4.95 -6.02
C ARG A 21 -8.10 6.26 -6.23
N GLU A 22 -8.40 7.28 -5.42
CA GLU A 22 -7.67 8.56 -5.46
C GLU A 22 -6.19 8.36 -5.11
N PHE A 23 -5.90 7.50 -4.13
CA PHE A 23 -4.53 7.19 -3.75
C PHE A 23 -3.79 6.37 -4.82
N GLU A 24 -4.46 5.42 -5.47
CA GLU A 24 -3.92 4.68 -6.63
C GLU A 24 -3.60 5.63 -7.79
N ALA A 25 -4.46 6.61 -8.07
CA ALA A 25 -4.22 7.64 -9.09
C ALA A 25 -3.02 8.53 -8.73
N ALA A 26 -2.88 8.92 -7.45
CA ALA A 26 -1.71 9.68 -6.99
C ALA A 26 -0.41 8.87 -7.13
N ALA A 27 -0.44 7.57 -6.78
CA ALA A 27 0.69 6.68 -6.96
C ALA A 27 1.09 6.55 -8.43
N LEU A 28 0.10 6.39 -9.33
CA LEU A 28 0.33 6.31 -10.77
C LEU A 28 1.02 7.58 -11.30
N LEU A 29 0.54 8.77 -10.90
CA LEU A 29 1.14 10.04 -11.28
C LEU A 29 2.56 10.21 -10.74
N PHE A 30 2.79 9.80 -9.49
CA PHE A 30 4.12 9.82 -8.87
C PHE A 30 5.11 8.92 -9.63
N PHE A 31 4.75 7.66 -9.92
CA PHE A 31 5.64 6.79 -10.68
C PHE A 31 5.87 7.29 -12.10
N HIS A 32 4.86 7.89 -12.73
CA HIS A 32 5.01 8.52 -14.03
C HIS A 32 6.03 9.68 -13.99
N SER A 33 5.98 10.55 -12.98
CA SER A 33 6.97 11.63 -12.83
C SER A 33 8.39 11.12 -12.56
N GLU A 34 8.52 9.93 -11.98
CA GLU A 34 9.80 9.22 -11.79
C GLU A 34 10.24 8.44 -13.05
N GLY A 35 9.55 8.60 -14.19
CA GLY A 35 9.86 7.91 -15.44
C GLY A 35 9.43 6.43 -15.48
N VAL A 36 8.62 5.98 -14.52
CA VAL A 36 8.12 4.61 -14.42
C VAL A 36 6.67 4.54 -14.94
N MET A 37 6.50 3.96 -16.13
CA MET A 37 5.18 3.76 -16.73
C MET A 37 4.50 2.53 -16.13
N LEU A 38 3.38 2.74 -15.43
CA LEU A 38 2.55 1.68 -14.87
C LEU A 38 1.13 1.73 -15.46
N ALA A 39 0.46 0.60 -15.48
CA ALA A 39 -0.95 0.46 -15.83
C ALA A 39 -1.76 0.04 -14.59
N PRO A 40 -2.99 0.55 -14.42
CA PRO A 40 -3.86 0.14 -13.32
C PRO A 40 -4.40 -1.29 -13.51
N ASN A 41 -4.82 -1.92 -12.41
CA ASN A 41 -5.45 -3.25 -12.39
C ASN A 41 -4.61 -4.35 -13.06
N TYR A 42 -3.29 -4.28 -12.89
CA TYR A 42 -2.34 -5.16 -13.57
C TYR A 42 -2.43 -6.60 -13.07
N SER A 43 -2.67 -7.55 -13.97
CA SER A 43 -2.93 -8.95 -13.62
C SER A 43 -1.69 -9.81 -13.77
N VAL A 44 -1.35 -10.58 -12.73
CA VAL A 44 -0.22 -11.52 -12.71
C VAL A 44 -0.69 -12.89 -12.22
N PRO A 45 -0.23 -14.01 -12.82
CA PRO A 45 -0.44 -15.33 -12.25
C PRO A 45 0.36 -15.48 -10.95
N LEU A 46 -0.32 -15.75 -9.84
CA LEU A 46 0.31 -16.09 -8.57
C LEU A 46 0.29 -17.58 -8.31
N GLY A 47 1.36 -18.09 -7.72
CA GLY A 47 1.48 -19.48 -7.25
C GLY A 47 2.75 -20.18 -7.69
N HIS A 48 2.94 -21.41 -7.22
CA HIS A 48 4.09 -22.25 -7.58
C HIS A 48 3.69 -23.50 -8.38
N ARG A 49 2.65 -24.21 -7.94
CA ARG A 49 2.11 -25.41 -8.61
C ARG A 49 0.68 -25.24 -9.13
N SER A 50 -0.09 -24.35 -8.51
CA SER A 50 -1.42 -23.96 -8.96
C SER A 50 -1.42 -22.44 -9.10
N PHE A 51 -1.90 -21.95 -10.24
CA PHE A 51 -1.87 -20.53 -10.56
C PHE A 51 -3.26 -19.92 -10.51
N ARG A 52 -3.36 -18.75 -9.87
CA ARG A 52 -4.56 -17.90 -9.94
C ARG A 52 -4.17 -16.50 -10.39
N LYS A 53 -5.00 -15.90 -11.25
CA LYS A 53 -4.82 -14.49 -11.64
C LYS A 53 -5.14 -13.62 -10.42
N LYS A 54 -4.16 -12.83 -9.99
CA LYS A 54 -4.38 -11.72 -9.05
C LYS A 54 -4.22 -10.41 -9.80
N ARG A 55 -5.08 -9.44 -9.47
CA ARG A 55 -4.90 -8.03 -9.83
C ARG A 55 -4.10 -7.32 -8.73
N PHE A 56 -3.04 -6.66 -9.15
CA PHE A 56 -2.32 -5.64 -8.41
C PHE A 56 -2.87 -4.27 -8.78
N ASP A 57 -2.75 -3.31 -7.88
CA ASP A 57 -3.32 -1.98 -8.07
C ASP A 57 -2.68 -1.29 -9.28
N LEU A 58 -1.35 -1.37 -9.40
CA LEU A 58 -0.58 -0.92 -10.56
C LEU A 58 0.47 -1.97 -10.99
N GLY A 59 0.90 -1.92 -12.24
CA GLY A 59 2.02 -2.75 -12.71
C GLY A 59 2.43 -2.51 -14.16
N SER A 60 3.51 -3.16 -14.58
CA SER A 60 4.02 -3.12 -15.94
C SER A 60 4.65 -4.46 -16.33
N ALA A 61 4.62 -4.77 -17.63
CA ALA A 61 5.28 -5.94 -18.19
C ALA A 61 6.74 -5.66 -18.56
N SER A 62 7.10 -4.40 -18.83
CA SER A 62 8.44 -3.99 -19.25
C SER A 62 8.76 -2.58 -18.76
N PRO A 63 9.62 -2.43 -17.73
CA PRO A 63 10.13 -3.50 -16.88
C PRO A 63 9.02 -4.18 -16.06
N ARG A 64 9.25 -5.41 -15.59
CA ARG A 64 8.30 -6.16 -14.77
C ARG A 64 8.17 -5.55 -13.38
N ILE A 65 7.08 -4.83 -13.14
CA ILE A 65 6.81 -4.15 -11.86
C ILE A 65 5.38 -4.48 -11.43
N ILE A 66 5.19 -4.75 -10.14
CA ILE A 66 3.87 -4.82 -9.50
C ILE A 66 3.85 -3.96 -8.25
N VAL A 67 2.75 -3.25 -8.06
CA VAL A 67 2.54 -2.32 -6.96
C VAL A 67 1.22 -2.61 -6.27
N GLU A 68 1.25 -2.72 -4.94
CA GLU A 68 0.05 -2.64 -4.09
C GLU A 68 0.02 -1.28 -3.40
N CYS A 69 -1.09 -0.57 -3.56
CA CYS A 69 -1.35 0.72 -2.96
C CYS A 69 -2.20 0.54 -1.69
N LYS A 70 -1.78 1.17 -0.59
CA LYS A 70 -2.54 1.13 0.67
C LYS A 70 -2.60 2.53 1.30
N SER A 71 -3.78 3.14 1.25
CA SER A 71 -4.04 4.44 1.88
C SER A 71 -4.38 4.28 3.37
N TYR A 72 -3.60 3.48 4.10
CA TYR A 72 -3.89 3.15 5.49
C TYR A 72 -3.41 4.24 6.46
N THR A 73 -4.19 4.45 7.51
CA THR A 73 -3.94 5.46 8.54
C THR A 73 -3.96 4.84 9.93
N TRP A 74 -3.27 5.47 10.88
CA TRP A 74 -3.49 5.21 12.31
C TRP A 74 -4.96 5.43 12.66
N THR A 75 -5.43 4.78 13.73
CA THR A 75 -6.73 5.13 14.30
C THR A 75 -6.67 6.53 14.91
N VAL A 76 -7.82 7.20 15.01
CA VAL A 76 -7.91 8.54 15.60
C VAL A 76 -7.37 8.58 17.03
N SER A 77 -7.60 7.51 17.82
CA SER A 77 -7.09 7.39 19.19
C SER A 77 -5.60 7.04 19.28
N GLY A 78 -4.96 6.65 18.17
CA GLY A 78 -3.57 6.18 18.13
C GLY A 78 -3.40 4.66 18.37
N ASN A 79 -4.48 3.92 18.60
CA ASN A 79 -4.41 2.46 18.68
C ASN A 79 -3.94 1.85 17.35
N VAL A 80 -3.26 0.71 17.44
CA VAL A 80 -2.80 -0.05 16.27
C VAL A 80 -4.01 -0.50 15.43
N PRO A 81 -4.06 -0.15 14.13
CA PRO A 81 -5.16 -0.56 13.28
C PRO A 81 -4.95 -1.99 12.77
N CYS A 82 -5.24 -3.00 13.61
CA CYS A 82 -4.95 -4.42 13.33
C CYS A 82 -5.47 -4.93 11.97
N ALA A 83 -6.67 -4.51 11.54
CA ALA A 83 -7.21 -4.87 10.23
C ALA A 83 -6.34 -4.34 9.06
N LYS A 84 -5.79 -3.13 9.20
CA LYS A 84 -4.90 -2.53 8.20
C LYS A 84 -3.55 -3.24 8.19
N ILE A 85 -3.02 -3.60 9.36
CA ILE A 85 -1.80 -4.41 9.48
C ILE A 85 -1.97 -5.78 8.80
N ARG A 86 -3.13 -6.43 8.99
CA ARG A 86 -3.46 -7.68 8.28
C ARG A 86 -3.46 -7.49 6.77
N GLY A 87 -4.04 -6.40 6.27
CA GLY A 87 -4.01 -6.10 4.83
C GLY A 87 -2.60 -5.86 4.27
N LEU A 88 -1.69 -5.28 5.06
CA LEU A 88 -0.28 -5.16 4.67
C LEU A 88 0.40 -6.54 4.59
N ASN A 89 0.19 -7.40 5.59
CA ASN A 89 0.70 -8.78 5.58
C ASN A 89 0.18 -9.59 4.39
N GLU A 90 -1.08 -9.40 4.02
CA GLU A 90 -1.67 -10.02 2.84
C GLU A 90 -0.99 -9.54 1.54
N ALA A 91 -0.70 -8.25 1.41
CA ALA A 91 0.06 -7.74 0.26
C ALA A 91 1.47 -8.35 0.18
N ILE A 92 2.17 -8.48 1.32
CA ILE A 92 3.48 -9.14 1.39
C ILE A 92 3.40 -10.64 1.02
N LEU A 93 2.35 -11.34 1.46
CA LEU A 93 2.10 -12.73 1.06
C LEU A 93 1.88 -12.85 -0.45
N HIS A 94 1.10 -11.95 -1.04
CA HIS A 94 0.90 -11.91 -2.49
C HIS A 94 2.20 -11.68 -3.25
N PHE A 95 3.08 -10.80 -2.78
CA PHE A 95 4.40 -10.60 -3.38
C PHE A 95 5.29 -11.85 -3.28
N SER A 96 5.24 -12.57 -2.17
CA SER A 96 5.98 -13.83 -2.00
C SER A 96 5.52 -14.93 -2.97
N ALA A 97 4.24 -14.90 -3.38
CA ALA A 97 3.66 -15.82 -4.34
C ALA A 97 3.78 -15.35 -5.81
N ALA A 98 4.29 -14.14 -6.04
CA ALA A 98 4.47 -13.58 -7.39
C ALA A 98 5.76 -14.08 -8.04
N PRO A 99 5.85 -14.07 -9.39
CA PRO A 99 7.07 -14.44 -10.08
C PRO A 99 8.28 -13.63 -9.58
N ARG A 100 9.43 -14.29 -9.49
CA ARG A 100 10.62 -13.74 -8.81
C ARG A 100 11.22 -12.53 -9.53
N ASP A 101 11.07 -12.48 -10.85
CA ASP A 101 11.59 -11.45 -11.76
C ASP A 101 10.84 -10.12 -11.72
N TYR A 102 9.73 -10.02 -10.97
CA TYR A 102 9.07 -8.74 -10.71
C TYR A 102 9.75 -7.96 -9.59
N ARG A 103 9.98 -6.67 -9.86
CA ARG A 103 10.15 -5.65 -8.81
C ARG A 103 8.80 -5.47 -8.10
N LYS A 104 8.80 -5.65 -6.77
CA LYS A 104 7.58 -5.65 -5.94
C LYS A 104 7.59 -4.43 -5.04
N ILE A 105 6.55 -3.60 -5.12
CA ILE A 105 6.49 -2.33 -4.37
C ILE A 105 5.21 -2.28 -3.54
N LEU A 106 5.35 -2.17 -2.24
CA LEU A 106 4.26 -1.78 -1.34
C LEU A 106 4.27 -0.25 -1.20
N PHE A 107 3.31 0.43 -1.80
CA PHE A 107 3.22 1.88 -1.80
C PHE A 107 2.13 2.35 -0.83
N VAL A 108 2.51 3.03 0.24
CA VAL A 108 1.61 3.29 1.37
C VAL A 108 1.58 4.76 1.73
N LEU A 109 0.40 5.26 2.10
CA LEU A 109 0.27 6.63 2.62
C LEU A 109 1.14 6.80 3.86
N ARG A 110 1.96 7.86 3.88
CA ARG A 110 2.63 8.34 5.07
C ARG A 110 1.59 8.91 6.04
N HIS A 111 1.33 8.20 7.13
CA HIS A 111 0.45 8.67 8.20
C HIS A 111 1.13 8.53 9.54
N LEU A 112 1.28 9.65 10.25
CA LEU A 112 1.97 9.71 11.53
C LEU A 112 1.02 9.39 12.68
N HIS A 113 1.53 8.72 13.70
CA HIS A 113 0.81 8.46 14.93
C HIS A 113 0.51 9.81 15.63
N PRO A 114 -0.72 10.03 16.15
CA PRO A 114 -1.15 11.34 16.65
C PRO A 114 -0.28 11.89 17.79
N ARG A 115 0.32 11.02 18.62
CA ARG A 115 1.19 11.40 19.75
C ARG A 115 2.68 11.22 19.46
N SER A 116 3.14 9.98 19.29
CA SER A 116 4.57 9.66 19.09
C SER A 116 5.17 10.11 17.75
N ARG A 117 4.36 10.54 16.78
CA ARG A 117 4.80 10.93 15.42
C ARG A 117 5.50 9.81 14.62
N VAL A 118 5.53 8.58 15.11
CA VAL A 118 6.00 7.40 14.37
C VAL A 118 5.03 7.12 13.23
N SER A 119 5.53 6.88 12.02
CA SER A 119 4.65 6.55 10.90
C SER A 119 4.08 5.13 11.03
N LEU A 120 2.91 4.90 10.42
CA LEU A 120 2.28 3.58 10.42
C LEU A 120 3.20 2.52 9.80
N ILE A 121 3.94 2.89 8.74
CA ILE A 121 4.86 1.97 8.08
C ILE A 121 6.14 1.74 8.89
N SER A 122 6.70 2.75 9.56
CA SER A 122 7.81 2.51 10.48
C SER A 122 7.41 1.54 11.60
N HIS A 123 6.19 1.66 12.13
CA HIS A 123 5.66 0.69 13.10
C HIS A 123 5.47 -0.71 12.49
N TYR A 124 4.91 -0.79 11.28
CA TYR A 124 4.74 -2.05 10.55
C TYR A 124 6.08 -2.76 10.34
N ILE A 125 7.10 -2.07 9.84
CA ILE A 125 8.44 -2.63 9.59
C ILE A 125 9.06 -3.11 10.90
N LYS A 126 8.95 -2.34 11.99
CA LYS A 126 9.47 -2.74 13.30
C LYS A 126 8.83 -4.04 13.81
N CYS A 127 7.52 -4.21 13.65
CA CYS A 127 6.77 -5.33 14.23
C CYS A 127 6.65 -6.55 13.28
N HIS A 128 6.63 -6.32 11.97
CA HIS A 128 6.31 -7.31 10.94
C HIS A 128 7.32 -7.36 9.80
N GLY A 129 8.43 -6.60 9.87
CA GLY A 129 9.46 -6.56 8.83
C GLY A 129 10.08 -7.93 8.52
N HIS A 130 10.07 -8.86 9.48
CA HIS A 130 10.50 -10.25 9.27
C HIS A 130 9.66 -11.02 8.24
N LEU A 131 8.46 -10.54 7.89
CA LEU A 131 7.62 -11.12 6.85
C LEU A 131 7.99 -10.60 5.45
N VAL A 132 8.69 -9.47 5.36
CA VAL A 132 8.97 -8.80 4.09
C VAL A 132 10.07 -9.57 3.36
N GLY A 133 9.68 -10.22 2.26
CA GLY A 133 10.58 -11.05 1.47
C GLY A 133 11.67 -10.25 0.73
N PRO A 134 12.73 -10.92 0.26
CA PRO A 134 13.81 -10.29 -0.48
C PRO A 134 13.31 -9.62 -1.77
N GLY A 135 13.82 -8.41 -2.03
CA GLY A 135 13.47 -7.65 -3.23
C GLY A 135 12.08 -6.99 -3.20
N VAL A 136 11.39 -7.03 -2.05
CA VAL A 136 10.19 -6.20 -1.83
C VAL A 136 10.62 -4.84 -1.31
N GLU A 137 10.14 -3.79 -1.96
CA GLU A 137 10.35 -2.40 -1.54
C GLU A 137 9.12 -1.92 -0.79
N ILE A 138 9.32 -1.13 0.27
CA ILE A 138 8.22 -0.40 0.92
C ILE A 138 8.47 1.09 0.76
N TRP A 139 7.48 1.78 0.22
CA TRP A 139 7.50 3.21 -0.01
C TRP A 139 6.44 3.89 0.85
N GLU A 140 6.82 4.99 1.49
CA GLU A 140 5.89 5.94 2.10
C GLU A 140 5.66 7.11 1.16
N TYR A 141 4.39 7.48 0.97
CA TYR A 141 4.00 8.61 0.14
C TYR A 141 3.36 9.71 0.98
N ASP A 142 3.96 10.90 0.95
CA ASP A 142 3.39 12.11 1.51
C ASP A 142 2.45 12.74 0.47
N LEU A 143 1.14 12.58 0.68
CA LEU A 143 0.13 13.03 -0.28
C LEU A 143 0.11 14.57 -0.44
N PRO A 144 0.19 15.39 0.64
CA PRO A 144 0.35 16.84 0.51
C PRO A 144 1.61 17.27 -0.26
N ALA A 145 2.78 16.71 0.07
CA ALA A 145 4.04 17.08 -0.58
C ALA A 145 4.21 16.43 -1.97
N ARG A 146 3.38 15.44 -2.30
CA ARG A 146 3.46 14.57 -3.49
C ARG A 146 4.81 13.88 -3.64
N GLN A 147 5.43 13.50 -2.52
CA GLN A 147 6.75 12.89 -2.47
C GLN A 147 6.67 11.45 -1.98
N GLY A 148 7.35 10.55 -2.67
CA GLY A 148 7.55 9.16 -2.24
C GLY A 148 8.96 8.97 -1.68
N THR A 149 9.08 8.19 -0.62
CA THR A 149 10.38 7.79 -0.05
C THR A 149 10.38 6.29 0.17
N ARG A 150 11.41 5.62 -0.36
CA ARG A 150 11.66 4.20 -0.06
C ARG A 150 12.21 4.07 1.36
N VAL A 151 11.57 3.24 2.18
CA VAL A 151 11.90 3.05 3.61
C VAL A 151 12.28 1.60 3.95
N PHE A 152 12.18 0.68 2.99
CA PHE A 152 12.60 -0.72 3.05
C PHE A 152 13.01 -1.19 1.65
#